data_AF-A0A2M9JGQ3-F1
#
_entry.id   AF-A0A2M9JGQ3-F1
#
_cell.length_a   1.000
_cell.length_b   1.000
_cell.length_c   1.000
_cell.angle_alpha   90.00
_cell.angle_beta   90.00
_cell.angle_gamma   90.00
#
_symmetry.space_group_name_H-M   'P 1'
#
loop_
_entity.id
_entity.type
_entity.pdbx_description
1 polymer ?
#
loop_
_entity_poly.entity_id
_entity_poly.type
_entity_poly.pdbx_seq_one_letter_code
_entity_poly.pdbx_strand_id
1 'polypeptide(L)'
;MPLLFIEADNCHEDAATIAAKFDKYMRFYQRTVKYTDGRERPMWHTRWSAPQVQRNVSPAMPPVLLVFHQIGARPARTQMQKVARLTREHWQGRWDSDGAFHTYEQKIPLVATTLELLREQGPHGKIFWRFNRRHLQTLWDAIGTPRLDAALERRREQAQAWHEAHQAEQKRLAAQQAAEHEARRPVCTVCGAKFPDDRWEIVQRYPRPSNEWRPHP
;
A
#
# COMPACT_ATOMS: atom_id res chain seq x y z
N MET A 1 -7.86 1.83 16.90
CA MET A 1 -9.23 1.29 17.00
C MET A 1 -9.60 0.67 15.65
N PRO A 2 -9.85 -0.65 15.53
CA PRO A 2 -10.42 -1.23 14.31
C PRO A 2 -11.89 -0.83 14.15
N LEU A 3 -12.35 -0.61 12.92
CA LEU A 3 -13.73 -0.27 12.58
C LEU A 3 -14.40 -1.44 11.86
N LEU A 4 -15.61 -1.80 12.28
CA LEU A 4 -16.47 -2.77 11.61
C LEU A 4 -17.92 -2.31 11.74
N PHE A 5 -18.61 -2.14 10.60
CA PHE A 5 -20.06 -1.96 10.60
C PHE A 5 -20.75 -3.32 10.61
N ILE A 6 -21.84 -3.44 11.36
CA ILE A 6 -22.59 -4.69 11.48
C ILE A 6 -24.05 -4.42 11.13
N GLU A 7 -24.58 -5.22 10.21
CA GLU A 7 -26.02 -5.31 9.92
C GLU A 7 -26.47 -6.70 10.34
N ALA A 8 -27.48 -6.78 11.21
CA ALA A 8 -28.09 -8.04 11.60
C ALA A 8 -29.51 -8.12 11.01
N ASP A 9 -29.82 -9.22 10.33
CA ASP A 9 -31.16 -9.47 9.78
C ASP A 9 -31.70 -10.81 10.28
N ASN A 10 -32.96 -10.79 10.71
CA ASN A 10 -33.69 -11.98 11.17
C ASN A 10 -34.27 -12.80 9.99
N CYS A 11 -33.74 -12.64 8.79
CA CYS A 11 -34.24 -13.23 7.55
C CYS A 11 -35.67 -12.79 7.18
N HIS A 12 -36.07 -11.58 7.59
CA HIS A 12 -37.36 -10.98 7.25
C HIS A 12 -37.23 -9.97 6.11
N GLU A 13 -36.10 -9.25 6.06
CA GLU A 13 -35.81 -8.32 4.98
C GLU A 13 -35.52 -9.10 3.70
N ASP A 14 -35.99 -8.61 2.54
CA ASP A 14 -35.59 -9.21 1.28
C ASP A 14 -34.20 -8.73 0.86
N ALA A 15 -33.50 -9.58 0.11
CA ALA A 15 -32.13 -9.30 -0.32
C ALA A 15 -31.97 -7.99 -1.12
N ALA A 16 -32.99 -7.51 -1.84
CA ALA A 16 -32.89 -6.26 -2.59
C ALA A 16 -32.94 -5.04 -1.66
N THR A 17 -33.77 -5.09 -0.62
CA THR A 17 -33.80 -4.05 0.42
C THR A 17 -32.48 -4.01 1.20
N ILE A 18 -31.92 -5.17 1.57
CA ILE A 18 -30.57 -5.23 2.16
C ILE A 18 -29.53 -4.65 1.18
N ALA A 19 -29.58 -5.02 -0.10
CA ALA A 19 -28.64 -4.56 -1.11
C ALA A 19 -28.67 -3.03 -1.29
N ALA A 20 -29.86 -2.41 -1.28
CA ALA A 20 -30.04 -0.97 -1.44
C ALA A 20 -29.38 -0.15 -0.30
N LYS A 21 -29.09 -0.75 0.85
CA LYS A 21 -28.31 -0.10 1.91
C LYS A 21 -26.87 0.19 1.45
N PHE A 22 -26.30 -0.64 0.57
CA PHE A 22 -24.91 -0.48 0.15
C PHE A 22 -24.68 0.72 -0.79
N ASP A 23 -25.71 1.17 -1.51
CA ASP A 23 -25.67 2.47 -2.20
C ASP A 23 -25.56 3.64 -1.22
N LYS A 24 -26.16 3.52 -0.03
CA LYS A 24 -26.07 4.53 1.02
C LYS A 24 -24.70 4.47 1.70
N TYR A 25 -24.20 3.27 2.01
CA TYR A 25 -22.82 3.10 2.53
C TYR A 25 -21.79 3.66 1.57
N MET A 26 -21.89 3.38 0.26
CA MET A 26 -20.96 3.88 -0.74
C MET A 26 -20.98 5.41 -0.80
N ARG A 27 -22.17 6.01 -0.87
CA ARG A 27 -22.32 7.47 -0.82
C ARG A 27 -21.74 8.07 0.46
N PHE A 28 -21.94 7.43 1.61
CA PHE A 28 -21.35 7.88 2.87
C PHE A 28 -19.83 7.79 2.86
N TYR A 29 -19.26 6.69 2.37
CA TYR A 29 -17.82 6.48 2.33
C TYR A 29 -17.09 7.39 1.33
N GLN A 30 -17.78 7.88 0.31
CA GLN A 30 -17.25 8.84 -0.66
C GLN A 30 -17.26 10.29 -0.15
N ARG A 31 -17.95 10.60 0.96
CA ARG A 31 -17.95 11.96 1.52
C ARG A 31 -16.56 12.32 1.98
N THR A 32 -16.08 13.49 1.57
CA THR A 32 -14.79 14.05 2.02
C THR A 32 -15.00 15.17 3.03
N VAL A 33 -13.96 15.41 3.83
CA VAL A 33 -13.86 16.55 4.74
C VAL A 33 -12.46 17.14 4.61
N LYS A 34 -12.35 18.47 4.77
CA LYS A 34 -11.05 19.14 4.83
C LYS A 34 -10.41 18.90 6.19
N TYR A 35 -9.17 18.43 6.19
CA TYR A 35 -8.34 18.29 7.39
C TYR A 35 -7.65 19.59 7.77
N THR A 36 -6.99 19.60 8.94
CA THR A 36 -6.21 20.75 9.45
C THR A 36 -5.05 21.15 8.53
N ASP A 37 -4.59 20.26 7.66
CA ASP A 37 -3.57 20.51 6.63
C ASP A 37 -4.16 21.04 5.30
N GLY A 38 -5.47 21.33 5.27
CA GLY A 38 -6.19 21.80 4.08
C GLY A 38 -6.50 20.72 3.04
N ARG A 39 -6.06 19.46 3.24
CA ARG A 39 -6.28 18.36 2.30
C ARG A 39 -7.63 17.70 2.53
N GLU A 40 -8.30 17.31 1.44
CA GLU A 40 -9.50 16.49 1.53
C GLU A 40 -9.15 15.05 1.88
N ARG A 41 -9.89 14.48 2.84
CA ARG A 41 -9.79 13.07 3.21
C ARG A 41 -11.18 12.48 3.34
N PRO A 42 -11.37 11.17 3.12
CA PRO A 42 -12.65 10.54 3.36
C PRO A 42 -13.12 10.78 4.80
N MET A 43 -14.39 11.14 5.00
CA MET A 43 -14.96 11.54 6.28
C MET A 43 -14.74 10.47 7.35
N TRP A 44 -14.88 9.19 6.99
CA TRP A 44 -14.68 8.06 7.89
C TRP A 44 -13.24 7.97 8.43
N HIS A 45 -12.26 8.57 7.75
CA HIS A 45 -10.88 8.66 8.23
C HIS A 45 -10.72 9.58 9.46
N THR A 46 -11.68 10.48 9.72
CA THR A 46 -11.68 11.32 10.93
C THR A 46 -12.02 10.54 12.20
N ARG A 47 -12.77 9.45 12.07
CA ARG A 47 -13.22 8.61 13.19
C ARG A 47 -12.39 7.34 13.31
N TRP A 48 -11.73 6.95 12.22
CA TRP A 48 -10.93 5.76 12.15
C TRP A 48 -9.64 6.03 11.38
N SER A 49 -8.50 5.91 12.06
CA SER A 49 -7.20 5.86 11.39
C SER A 49 -7.10 4.52 10.67
N ALA A 50 -7.49 4.49 9.39
CA ALA A 50 -7.15 3.36 8.55
C ALA A 50 -5.62 3.18 8.56
N PRO A 51 -5.12 1.93 8.55
CA PRO A 51 -3.68 1.71 8.40
C PRO A 51 -3.18 2.51 7.21
N GLN A 52 -2.08 3.25 7.39
CA GLN A 52 -1.46 3.93 6.25
C GLN A 52 -1.04 2.87 5.25
N VAL A 53 -1.85 2.71 4.21
CA VAL A 53 -1.42 1.99 3.02
C VAL A 53 -0.38 2.87 2.34
N GLN A 54 0.57 2.23 1.66
CA GLN A 54 1.69 2.89 1.00
C GLN A 54 1.24 4.11 0.18
N ARG A 55 2.16 5.07 -0.05
CA ARG A 55 1.91 6.16 -1.00
C ARG A 55 1.34 5.56 -2.30
N ASN A 56 0.17 6.05 -2.72
CA ASN A 56 -0.56 5.67 -3.93
C ASN A 56 -1.49 4.45 -3.86
N VAL A 57 -1.76 3.87 -2.68
CA VAL A 57 -2.84 2.87 -2.53
C VAL A 57 -4.00 3.48 -1.75
N SER A 58 -5.19 3.51 -2.36
CA SER A 58 -6.39 3.98 -1.66
C SER A 58 -6.63 3.11 -0.42
N PRO A 59 -6.88 3.68 0.77
CA PRO A 59 -7.19 2.90 1.94
C PRO A 59 -8.44 2.06 1.68
N ALA A 60 -8.42 0.81 2.17
CA ALA A 60 -9.58 -0.06 2.06
C ALA A 60 -10.79 0.61 2.73
N MET A 61 -11.94 0.56 2.05
CA MET A 61 -13.18 1.08 2.61
C MET A 61 -13.51 0.33 3.92
N PRO A 62 -14.19 0.98 4.88
CA PRO A 62 -14.58 0.30 6.11
C PRO A 62 -15.36 -1.01 5.83
N PRO A 63 -15.05 -2.12 6.53
CA PRO A 63 -15.72 -3.38 6.31
C PRO A 63 -17.15 -3.38 6.86
N VAL A 64 -18.02 -4.17 6.22
CA VAL A 64 -19.40 -4.42 6.69
C VAL A 64 -19.61 -5.92 6.86
N LEU A 65 -20.03 -6.31 8.06
CA LEU A 65 -20.44 -7.67 8.40
C LEU A 65 -21.97 -7.78 8.38
N LEU A 66 -22.49 -8.68 7.56
CA LEU A 66 -23.88 -9.11 7.56
C LEU A 66 -24.03 -10.36 8.44
N VAL A 67 -24.89 -10.29 9.46
CA VAL A 67 -25.20 -11.41 10.33
C VAL A 67 -26.65 -11.84 10.10
N PHE A 68 -26.84 -13.03 9.54
CA PHE A 68 -28.18 -13.57 9.30
C PHE A 68 -28.62 -14.49 10.44
N HIS A 69 -29.78 -14.23 11.00
CA HIS A 69 -30.42 -15.09 11.99
C HIS A 69 -31.66 -15.76 11.39
N GLN A 70 -31.68 -17.09 11.37
CA GLN A 70 -32.74 -17.89 10.75
C GLN A 70 -34.01 -17.93 11.62
N ILE A 71 -34.72 -16.80 11.74
CA ILE A 71 -36.07 -16.75 12.33
C ILE A 71 -37.13 -16.64 11.22
N GLY A 72 -36.89 -15.79 10.22
CA GLY A 72 -37.85 -15.50 9.17
C GLY A 72 -37.98 -16.61 8.13
N ALA A 73 -38.99 -16.47 7.27
CA ALA A 73 -39.35 -17.45 6.23
C ALA A 73 -38.31 -17.60 5.10
N ARG A 74 -37.30 -16.71 5.04
CA ARG A 74 -36.29 -16.73 3.98
C ARG A 74 -35.05 -17.51 4.47
N PRO A 75 -34.53 -18.50 3.72
CA PRO A 75 -33.31 -19.18 4.14
C PRO A 75 -32.09 -18.24 4.12
N ALA A 76 -31.36 -18.16 5.22
CA ALA A 76 -30.21 -17.28 5.45
C ALA A 76 -29.16 -17.46 4.36
N ARG A 77 -28.76 -18.71 4.06
CA ARG A 77 -27.79 -19.02 3.00
C ARG A 77 -28.22 -18.47 1.64
N THR A 78 -29.50 -18.62 1.31
CA THR A 78 -30.07 -18.11 0.05
C THR A 78 -30.10 -16.58 0.05
N GLN A 79 -30.42 -15.93 1.17
CA GLN A 79 -30.35 -14.46 1.30
C GLN A 79 -28.91 -13.96 1.14
N MET A 80 -27.94 -14.56 1.83
CA MET A 80 -26.52 -14.22 1.71
C MET A 80 -26.05 -14.26 0.24
N GLN A 81 -26.42 -15.33 -0.50
CA GLN A 81 -26.07 -15.46 -1.92
C GLN A 81 -26.75 -14.40 -2.80
N LYS A 82 -28.03 -14.11 -2.55
CA LYS A 82 -28.77 -13.08 -3.29
C LYS A 82 -28.18 -11.69 -3.03
N VAL A 83 -27.91 -11.35 -1.78
CA VAL A 83 -27.26 -10.08 -1.41
C VAL A 83 -25.88 -9.99 -2.05
N ALA A 84 -25.06 -11.05 -1.99
CA ALA A 84 -23.76 -11.09 -2.66
C ALA A 84 -23.90 -10.75 -4.15
N ARG A 85 -24.85 -11.39 -4.86
CA ARG A 85 -25.08 -11.13 -6.28
C ARG A 85 -25.54 -9.69 -6.56
N LEU A 86 -26.49 -9.17 -5.77
CA LEU A 86 -27.08 -7.84 -5.98
C LEU A 86 -26.10 -6.72 -5.65
N THR A 87 -25.20 -6.94 -4.70
CA THR A 87 -24.22 -5.94 -4.25
C THR A 87 -22.88 -6.04 -4.99
N ARG A 88 -22.80 -6.83 -6.06
CA ARG A 88 -21.57 -7.18 -6.77
C ARG A 88 -20.69 -5.98 -7.12
N GLU A 89 -21.31 -4.89 -7.59
CA GLU A 89 -20.60 -3.64 -7.93
C GLU A 89 -19.88 -3.01 -6.73
N HIS A 90 -20.36 -3.21 -5.50
CA HIS A 90 -19.79 -2.61 -4.30
C HIS A 90 -18.58 -3.38 -3.74
N TRP A 91 -18.44 -4.68 -4.01
CA TRP A 91 -17.38 -5.50 -3.41
C TRP A 91 -16.47 -6.20 -4.42
N GLN A 92 -16.87 -6.32 -5.69
CA GLN A 92 -16.07 -7.03 -6.68
C GLN A 92 -14.79 -6.26 -6.97
N GLY A 93 -13.66 -6.85 -6.57
CA GLY A 93 -12.34 -6.34 -6.92
C GLY A 93 -12.05 -6.49 -8.41
N ARG A 94 -11.10 -5.68 -8.92
CA ARG A 94 -10.59 -5.75 -10.28
C ARG A 94 -9.33 -6.63 -10.30
N TRP A 95 -9.17 -7.47 -11.32
CA TRP A 95 -7.94 -8.23 -11.52
C TRP A 95 -6.82 -7.30 -11.98
N ASP A 96 -5.68 -7.34 -11.27
CA ASP A 96 -4.42 -6.70 -11.65
C ASP A 96 -3.49 -7.79 -12.18
N SER A 97 -3.24 -7.75 -13.50
CA SER A 97 -2.39 -8.72 -14.20
C SER A 97 -0.93 -8.62 -13.79
N ASP A 98 -0.45 -7.40 -13.53
CA ASP A 98 0.96 -7.11 -13.25
C ASP A 98 1.33 -7.55 -11.84
N GLY A 99 0.37 -7.42 -10.92
CA GLY A 99 0.48 -7.90 -9.55
C GLY A 99 0.07 -9.37 -9.35
N ALA A 100 -0.68 -9.96 -10.28
CA ALA A 100 -1.36 -11.25 -10.13
C ALA A 100 -2.27 -11.34 -8.89
N PHE A 101 -2.96 -10.24 -8.56
CA PHE A 101 -3.92 -10.17 -7.45
C PHE A 101 -5.15 -9.35 -7.82
N HIS A 102 -6.18 -9.37 -6.97
CA HIS A 102 -7.33 -8.46 -7.12
C HIS A 102 -7.11 -7.19 -6.30
N THR A 103 -7.27 -6.02 -6.93
CA THR A 103 -7.38 -4.74 -6.24
C THR A 103 -8.82 -4.53 -5.77
N TYR A 104 -8.98 -3.90 -4.62
CA TYR A 104 -10.29 -3.60 -4.02
C TYR A 104 -10.46 -2.10 -3.78
N GLU A 105 -9.83 -1.29 -4.63
CA GLU A 105 -9.95 0.17 -4.55
C GLU A 105 -11.41 0.60 -4.66
N GLN A 106 -11.86 1.43 -3.71
CA GLN A 106 -13.24 1.88 -3.60
C GLN A 106 -14.27 0.74 -3.50
N LYS A 107 -13.84 -0.46 -3.06
CA LYS A 107 -14.73 -1.60 -2.81
C LYS A 107 -14.88 -1.83 -1.31
N ILE A 108 -16.10 -2.14 -0.89
CA ILE A 108 -16.44 -2.46 0.49
C ILE A 108 -16.09 -3.93 0.75
N PRO A 109 -15.30 -4.25 1.79
CA PRO A 109 -15.16 -5.61 2.26
C PRO A 109 -16.48 -6.10 2.86
N LEU A 110 -17.31 -6.75 2.03
CA LEU A 110 -18.57 -7.36 2.46
C LEU A 110 -18.35 -8.79 2.91
N VAL A 111 -18.68 -9.04 4.17
CA VAL A 111 -18.53 -10.31 4.85
C VAL A 111 -19.89 -10.74 5.37
N ALA A 112 -20.22 -12.02 5.26
CA ALA A 112 -21.46 -12.55 5.79
C ALA A 112 -21.22 -13.77 6.68
N THR A 113 -22.04 -13.94 7.70
CA THR A 113 -22.09 -15.13 8.57
C THR A 113 -23.52 -15.34 9.07
N THR A 114 -23.76 -16.42 9.81
CA THR A 114 -25.02 -16.64 10.52
C THR A 114 -24.83 -16.50 12.02
N LEU A 115 -25.90 -16.14 12.73
CA LEU A 115 -25.88 -16.06 14.19
C LEU A 115 -25.65 -17.45 14.83
N GLU A 116 -26.11 -18.51 14.18
CA GLU A 116 -25.87 -19.90 14.57
C GLU A 116 -24.37 -20.23 14.59
N LEU A 117 -23.67 -19.98 13.48
CA LEU A 117 -22.22 -20.21 13.40
C LEU A 117 -21.44 -19.37 14.41
N LEU A 118 -21.86 -18.12 14.65
CA LEU A 118 -21.27 -17.26 15.68
C LEU A 118 -21.45 -17.82 17.09
N ARG A 119 -22.61 -18.40 17.41
CA ARG A 119 -22.87 -19.02 18.72
C ARG A 119 -22.07 -20.30 18.92
N GLU A 120 -21.92 -21.10 17.87
CA GLU A 120 -21.25 -22.40 17.93
C GLU A 120 -19.72 -22.29 17.94
N GLN A 121 -19.15 -21.42 17.10
CA GLN A 121 -17.70 -21.34 16.87
C GLN A 121 -17.07 -20.05 17.40
N GLY A 122 -17.88 -19.10 17.85
CA GLY A 122 -17.42 -17.80 18.34
C GLY A 122 -16.91 -16.88 17.23
N PRO A 123 -16.55 -15.63 17.59
CA PRO A 123 -16.06 -14.63 16.63
C PRO A 123 -14.67 -14.92 16.06
N HIS A 124 -13.93 -15.87 16.65
CA HIS A 124 -12.62 -16.31 16.15
C HIS A 124 -12.71 -17.53 15.22
N GLY A 125 -13.88 -18.12 15.07
CA GLY A 125 -14.11 -19.27 14.19
C GLY A 125 -13.90 -18.94 12.71
N LYS A 126 -13.63 -19.98 11.91
CA LYS A 126 -13.57 -19.88 10.44
C LYS A 126 -14.98 -19.94 9.86
N ILE A 127 -15.79 -18.93 10.17
CA ILE A 127 -17.23 -18.88 9.87
C ILE A 127 -17.62 -17.72 8.94
N PHE A 128 -16.67 -16.88 8.58
CA PHE A 128 -16.94 -15.66 7.83
C PHE A 128 -16.77 -15.89 6.34
N TRP A 129 -17.82 -15.60 5.57
CA TRP A 129 -17.79 -15.64 4.12
C TRP A 129 -17.63 -14.24 3.56
N ARG A 130 -16.41 -13.88 3.12
CA ARG A 130 -16.26 -12.70 2.26
C ARG A 130 -16.84 -12.99 0.88
N PHE A 131 -17.68 -12.10 0.38
CA PHE A 131 -18.18 -12.21 -0.99
C PHE A 131 -17.01 -12.30 -1.99
N ASN A 132 -17.14 -13.18 -2.99
CA ASN A 132 -16.08 -13.63 -3.92
C ASN A 132 -15.02 -14.61 -3.37
N ARG A 133 -15.10 -15.05 -2.11
CA ARG A 133 -14.22 -16.11 -1.59
C ARG A 133 -14.95 -17.45 -1.59
N ARG A 134 -14.21 -18.53 -1.84
CA ARG A 134 -14.76 -19.89 -1.95
C ARG A 134 -14.97 -20.56 -0.60
N HIS A 135 -14.20 -20.19 0.41
CA HIS A 135 -14.17 -20.84 1.71
C HIS A 135 -14.49 -19.86 2.81
N LEU A 136 -15.01 -20.38 3.93
CA LEU A 136 -15.15 -19.62 5.16
C LEU A 136 -13.76 -19.32 5.72
N GLN A 137 -13.64 -18.17 6.35
CA GLN A 137 -12.40 -17.58 6.82
C GLN A 137 -12.57 -17.08 8.25
N THR A 138 -11.46 -16.77 8.92
CA THR A 138 -11.52 -15.94 10.12
C THR A 138 -11.97 -14.53 9.74
N LEU A 139 -12.48 -13.74 10.69
CA LEU A 139 -12.90 -12.36 10.41
C LEU A 139 -11.74 -11.52 9.86
N TRP A 140 -10.53 -11.70 10.41
CA TRP A 140 -9.33 -10.99 9.98
C TRP A 140 -8.92 -11.32 8.54
N ASP A 141 -8.91 -12.61 8.19
CA ASP A 141 -8.61 -13.04 6.82
C ASP A 141 -9.68 -12.57 5.83
N ALA A 142 -10.95 -12.54 6.27
CA ALA A 142 -12.07 -12.08 5.47
C ALA A 142 -11.93 -10.58 5.16
N ILE A 143 -11.71 -9.72 6.14
CA ILE A 143 -11.59 -8.27 5.90
C ILE A 143 -10.24 -7.87 5.26
N GLY A 144 -9.18 -8.63 5.50
CA GLY A 144 -7.83 -8.39 4.98
C GLY A 144 -7.66 -8.68 3.49
N THR A 145 -6.53 -8.30 2.89
CA THR A 145 -6.21 -8.63 1.49
C THR A 145 -4.82 -9.25 1.39
N PRO A 146 -4.62 -10.48 1.90
CA PRO A 146 -3.29 -11.07 2.10
C PRO A 146 -2.46 -11.19 0.80
N ARG A 147 -3.10 -11.35 -0.36
CA ARG A 147 -2.39 -11.38 -1.66
C ARG A 147 -1.86 -10.01 -2.09
N LEU A 148 -2.62 -8.95 -1.81
CA LEU A 148 -2.15 -7.57 -2.03
C LEU A 148 -1.01 -7.28 -1.06
N ASP A 149 -1.17 -7.62 0.22
CA ASP A 149 -0.14 -7.40 1.24
C ASP A 149 1.17 -8.11 0.86
N ALA A 150 1.09 -9.37 0.44
CA ALA A 150 2.27 -10.13 -0.01
C ALA A 150 2.90 -9.54 -1.29
N ALA A 151 2.10 -9.03 -2.23
CA ALA A 151 2.64 -8.40 -3.45
C ALA A 151 3.30 -7.05 -3.16
N LEU A 152 2.72 -6.28 -2.25
CA LEU A 152 3.26 -5.02 -1.76
C LEU A 152 4.57 -5.24 -1.00
N GLU A 153 4.68 -6.32 -0.22
CA GLU A 153 5.93 -6.67 0.47
C GLU A 153 7.04 -7.03 -0.53
N ARG A 154 6.75 -7.88 -1.52
CA ARG A 154 7.72 -8.20 -2.60
C ARG A 154 8.22 -6.96 -3.34
N ARG A 155 7.34 -5.98 -3.59
CA ARG A 155 7.74 -4.70 -4.21
C ARG A 155 8.69 -3.89 -3.31
N ARG A 156 8.49 -3.92 -1.98
CA ARG A 156 9.40 -3.24 -1.04
C ARG A 156 10.76 -3.90 -1.02
N GLU A 157 10.80 -5.22 -0.94
CA GLU A 157 12.06 -5.98 -0.97
C GLU A 157 12.84 -5.70 -2.25
N GLN A 158 12.17 -5.68 -3.41
CA GLN A 158 12.80 -5.34 -4.70
C GLN A 158 13.30 -3.89 -4.75
N ALA A 159 12.52 -2.93 -4.25
CA ALA A 159 12.93 -1.53 -4.21
C ALA A 159 14.13 -1.30 -3.28
N GLN A 160 14.16 -1.99 -2.14
CA GLN A 160 15.29 -1.97 -1.20
C GLN A 160 16.54 -2.55 -1.86
N ALA A 161 16.44 -3.75 -2.46
CA ALA A 161 17.56 -4.38 -3.16
C ALA A 161 18.10 -3.50 -4.30
N TRP A 162 17.22 -2.85 -5.07
CA TRP A 162 17.62 -1.92 -6.12
C TRP A 162 18.36 -0.71 -5.55
N HIS A 163 17.85 -0.12 -4.46
CA HIS A 163 18.48 1.04 -3.83
C HIS A 163 19.86 0.69 -3.27
N GLU A 164 20.00 -0.46 -2.62
CA GLU A 164 21.27 -0.96 -2.11
C GLU A 164 22.28 -1.22 -3.24
N ALA A 165 21.85 -1.86 -4.33
CA ALA A 165 22.69 -2.11 -5.49
C ALA A 165 23.16 -0.79 -6.13
N HIS A 166 22.25 0.17 -6.31
CA HIS A 166 22.58 1.48 -6.86
C HIS A 166 23.54 2.25 -5.95
N GLN A 167 23.34 2.23 -4.62
CA GLN A 167 24.28 2.85 -3.68
C GLN A 167 25.66 2.19 -3.71
N ALA A 168 25.71 0.85 -3.80
CA ALA A 168 26.97 0.12 -3.89
C ALA A 168 27.74 0.45 -5.17
N GLU A 169 27.04 0.55 -6.30
CA GLU A 169 27.63 0.97 -7.58
C GLU A 169 28.16 2.40 -7.50
N GLN A 170 27.39 3.34 -6.97
CA GLN A 170 27.83 4.72 -6.77
C GLN A 170 29.07 4.81 -5.89
N LYS A 171 29.14 4.03 -4.79
CA LYS A 171 30.33 3.95 -3.93
C LYS A 171 31.53 3.38 -4.69
N ARG A 172 31.34 2.35 -5.52
CA ARG A 172 32.42 1.77 -6.34
C ARG A 172 32.96 2.77 -7.36
N LEU A 173 32.06 3.47 -8.07
CA LEU A 173 32.45 4.50 -9.04
C LEU A 173 33.17 5.66 -8.34
N ALA A 174 32.66 6.13 -7.21
CA ALA A 174 33.33 7.17 -6.42
C ALA A 174 34.72 6.74 -5.93
N ALA A 175 34.87 5.48 -5.47
CA ALA A 175 36.17 4.94 -5.06
C ALA A 175 37.15 4.82 -6.23
N GLN A 176 36.67 4.40 -7.41
CA GLN A 176 37.49 4.36 -8.63
C GLN A 176 37.94 5.77 -9.04
N GLN A 177 37.01 6.74 -9.08
CA GLN A 177 37.34 8.13 -9.38
C GLN A 177 38.32 8.72 -8.37
N ALA A 178 38.16 8.43 -7.07
CA ALA A 178 39.10 8.86 -6.04
C ALA A 178 40.49 8.23 -6.22
N ALA A 179 40.56 6.94 -6.56
CA ALA A 179 41.83 6.26 -6.85
C ALA A 179 42.50 6.80 -8.12
N GLU A 180 41.75 7.03 -9.20
CA GLU A 180 42.25 7.65 -10.43
C GLU A 180 42.73 9.07 -10.20
N HIS A 181 41.96 9.86 -9.44
CA HIS A 181 42.35 11.20 -9.02
C HIS A 181 43.68 11.11 -8.28
N GLU A 182 43.76 10.31 -7.20
CA GLU A 182 44.98 10.12 -6.39
C GLU A 182 46.18 9.62 -7.21
N ALA A 183 45.96 8.78 -8.22
CA ALA A 183 47.01 8.33 -9.13
C ALA A 183 47.56 9.45 -10.02
N ARG A 184 46.74 10.47 -10.33
CA ARG A 184 47.15 11.68 -11.06
C ARG A 184 47.81 12.74 -10.15
N ARG A 185 47.97 12.47 -8.85
CA ARG A 185 48.57 13.41 -7.91
C ARG A 185 50.02 13.74 -8.32
N PRO A 186 50.35 15.01 -8.60
CA PRO A 186 51.70 15.40 -8.94
C PRO A 186 52.68 15.12 -7.80
N VAL A 187 53.92 14.81 -8.19
CA VAL A 187 55.06 14.66 -7.28
C VAL A 187 56.04 15.81 -7.46
N CYS A 188 56.75 16.17 -6.39
CA CYS A 188 57.81 17.17 -6.45
C CYS A 188 59.01 16.65 -7.24
N THR A 189 59.43 17.38 -8.26
CA THR A 189 60.58 17.02 -9.11
C THR A 189 61.92 17.05 -8.37
N VAL A 190 61.98 17.69 -7.19
CA VAL A 190 63.22 17.84 -6.40
C VAL A 190 63.34 16.77 -5.31
N CYS A 191 62.27 16.48 -4.57
CA CYS A 191 62.30 15.54 -3.44
C CYS A 191 61.44 14.28 -3.62
N GLY A 192 60.72 14.13 -4.73
CA GLY A 192 59.88 12.97 -5.03
C GLY A 192 58.59 12.84 -4.22
N ALA A 193 58.36 13.69 -3.21
CA ALA A 193 57.16 13.64 -2.39
C ALA A 193 55.91 14.06 -3.18
N LYS A 194 54.80 13.34 -2.95
CA LYS A 194 53.46 13.69 -3.45
C LYS A 194 53.02 15.06 -2.92
N PHE A 195 52.30 15.83 -3.73
CA PHE A 195 51.79 17.14 -3.30
C PHE A 195 50.71 16.98 -2.23
N PRO A 196 50.69 17.81 -1.17
CA PRO A 196 49.56 17.85 -0.24
C PRO A 196 48.31 18.40 -0.93
N ASP A 197 47.12 18.10 -0.39
CA ASP A 197 45.82 18.41 -1.01
C ASP A 197 45.68 19.88 -1.40
N ASP A 198 45.94 20.81 -0.48
CA ASP A 198 45.86 22.26 -0.72
C ASP A 198 46.73 22.71 -1.91
N ARG A 199 47.95 22.15 -2.02
CA ARG A 199 48.87 22.47 -3.11
C ARG A 199 48.41 21.86 -4.43
N TRP A 200 47.79 20.69 -4.39
CA TRP A 200 47.28 20.03 -5.58
C TRP A 200 46.03 20.74 -6.14
N GLU A 201 45.11 21.17 -5.27
CA GLU A 201 43.93 21.96 -5.66
C GLU A 201 44.33 23.28 -6.35
N ILE A 202 45.34 23.97 -5.83
CA ILE A 202 45.88 25.21 -6.44
C ILE A 202 46.39 24.95 -7.86
N VAL A 203 47.10 23.84 -8.08
CA VAL A 203 47.65 23.49 -9.41
C VAL A 203 46.56 23.08 -10.40
N GLN A 204 45.48 22.45 -9.93
CA GLN A 204 44.34 22.12 -10.80
C GLN A 204 43.54 23.38 -11.19
N ARG A 205 43.37 24.32 -10.26
CA ARG A 205 42.62 25.57 -10.50
C ARG A 205 43.41 26.58 -11.35
N TYR A 206 44.74 26.55 -11.25
CA TYR A 206 45.64 27.41 -12.01
C TYR A 206 46.73 26.56 -12.67
N PRO A 207 46.40 25.79 -13.73
CA PRO A 207 47.42 25.10 -14.50
C PRO A 207 48.40 26.15 -15.02
N ARG A 208 49.72 25.89 -14.88
CA ARG A 208 50.76 26.83 -15.35
C ARG A 208 50.41 27.30 -16.76
N PRO A 209 50.47 28.61 -17.05
CA PRO A 209 50.27 29.08 -18.42
C PRO A 209 51.25 28.34 -19.33
N SER A 210 50.77 27.92 -20.51
CA SER A 210 51.62 27.26 -21.49
C SER A 210 52.83 28.15 -21.80
N ASN A 211 53.92 27.54 -22.29
CA ASN A 211 55.15 28.23 -22.67
C ASN A 211 54.95 29.30 -23.78
N GLU A 212 53.73 29.50 -24.26
CA GLU A 212 53.34 30.54 -25.22
C GLU A 212 53.01 31.89 -24.56
N TRP A 213 53.05 31.99 -23.22
CA TRP A 213 52.84 33.28 -22.55
C TRP A 213 54.05 34.20 -22.76
N ARG A 214 53.90 35.20 -23.65
CA ARG A 214 54.82 36.33 -23.79
C ARG A 214 54.24 37.56 -23.08
N PRO A 215 54.95 38.20 -22.14
CA PRO A 215 54.56 39.53 -21.70
C PRO A 215 54.77 40.51 -22.86
N HIS A 216 53.75 41.32 -23.15
CA HIS A 216 53.91 42.47 -24.04
C HIS A 216 54.74 43.56 -23.35
N PRO A 217 55.67 44.23 -24.06
CA PRO A 217 56.53 45.27 -23.52
C PRO A 217 55.77 46.54 -23.12
#